data_AF-A0A8T4QKE2-F1
#
_entry.id   AF-A0A8T4QKE2-F1
#
_cell.length_a   1.000
_cell.length_b   1.000
_cell.length_c   1.000
_cell.angle_alpha   90.00
_cell.angle_beta   90.00
_cell.angle_gamma   90.00
#
_symmetry.space_group_name_H-M   'P 1'
#
loop_
_entity.id
_entity.type
_entity.pdbx_description
1 polymer ?
#
loop_
_entity_poly.entity_id
_entity_poly.type
_entity_poly.pdbx_seq_one_letter_code
_entity_poly.pdbx_strand_id
1 'polypeptide(L)'
;MKSKKGAHEVVYLTVIIVALLFYLLIYSGVWNKLFGKGISDVKEKLDSAGDYDKDNVINVADKCPCFSGLIENDGCPAGYKIVDDFKGKEIRECPAKT
;
A
#
# COMPACT_ATOMS: atom_id res chain seq x y z
N MET A 1 -56.67 -14.25 -3.95
CA MET A 1 -55.20 -14.12 -3.78
C MET A 1 -54.62 -13.73 -5.14
N LYS A 2 -54.21 -12.47 -5.33
CA LYS A 2 -53.83 -11.95 -6.66
C LYS A 2 -52.33 -12.10 -6.90
N SER A 3 -52.02 -12.58 -8.10
CA SER A 3 -50.72 -12.96 -8.66
C SER A 3 -49.61 -11.93 -8.44
N LYS A 4 -48.51 -12.33 -7.77
CA LYS A 4 -47.25 -11.55 -7.65
C LYS A 4 -46.15 -12.03 -8.62
N LYS A 5 -46.51 -12.73 -9.70
CA LYS A 5 -45.51 -13.28 -10.63
C LYS A 5 -44.80 -12.21 -11.48
N GLY A 6 -45.43 -11.05 -11.71
CA GLY A 6 -44.82 -9.97 -12.51
C GLY A 6 -43.81 -9.10 -11.76
N ALA A 7 -43.88 -9.02 -10.43
CA ALA A 7 -42.99 -8.16 -9.66
C ALA A 7 -41.55 -8.72 -9.59
N HIS A 8 -41.43 -10.05 -9.49
CA HIS A 8 -40.13 -10.70 -9.36
C HIS A 8 -39.29 -10.60 -10.64
N GLU A 9 -39.93 -10.75 -11.80
CA GLU A 9 -39.27 -10.64 -13.12
C GLU A 9 -38.73 -9.23 -13.38
N VAL A 10 -39.49 -8.20 -13.01
CA VAL A 10 -39.05 -6.80 -13.16
C VAL A 10 -37.88 -6.47 -12.24
N VAL A 11 -37.93 -6.94 -10.98
CA VAL A 11 -36.82 -6.75 -10.03
C VAL A 11 -35.55 -7.42 -10.54
N TYR A 12 -35.64 -8.67 -11.00
CA TYR A 12 -34.48 -9.38 -11.55
C TYR A 12 -33.86 -8.66 -12.75
N LEU A 13 -34.70 -8.18 -13.68
CA LEU A 13 -34.25 -7.43 -14.85
C LEU A 13 -33.57 -6.10 -14.45
N THR A 14 -34.09 -5.39 -13.45
CA THR A 14 -33.45 -4.16 -12.97
C THR A 14 -32.10 -4.41 -12.31
N VAL A 15 -31.95 -5.50 -11.54
CA VAL A 15 -30.69 -5.87 -10.90
C VAL A 15 -29.63 -6.24 -11.94
N ILE A 16 -30.01 -6.98 -12.98
CA ILE A 16 -29.10 -7.32 -14.08
C ILE A 16 -28.64 -6.05 -14.80
N ILE A 17 -29.55 -5.13 -15.14
CA ILE A 17 -29.17 -3.88 -15.81
C ILE A 17 -28.20 -3.08 -14.96
N VAL A 18 -28.47 -2.93 -13.66
CA VAL A 18 -27.58 -2.22 -12.74
C VAL A 18 -26.22 -2.91 -12.64
N ALA A 19 -26.17 -4.24 -12.58
CA ALA A 19 -24.93 -5.00 -12.54
C ALA A 19 -24.12 -4.88 -13.84
N LEU A 20 -24.77 -4.90 -15.01
CA LEU A 20 -24.12 -4.72 -16.31
C LEU A 20 -23.58 -3.29 -16.48
N LEU A 21 -24.34 -2.28 -16.05
CA LEU A 21 -23.88 -0.88 -16.05
C LEU A 21 -22.67 -0.72 -15.12
N PHE A 22 -22.71 -1.33 -13.94
CA PHE A 22 -21.59 -1.32 -13.01
C PHE A 22 -20.35 -2.02 -13.56
N TYR A 23 -20.52 -3.19 -14.20
CA TYR A 23 -19.45 -3.91 -14.88
C TYR A 23 -18.83 -3.09 -16.01
N LEU A 24 -19.64 -2.37 -16.80
CA LEU A 24 -19.15 -1.45 -17.84
C LEU A 24 -18.40 -0.24 -17.27
N LEU A 25 -18.85 0.32 -16.14
CA LEU A 25 -18.13 1.39 -15.43
C LEU A 25 -16.78 0.92 -14.87
N ILE A 26 -16.70 -0.34 -14.42
CA ILE A 26 -15.44 -0.97 -14.01
C ILE A 26 -14.54 -1.24 -15.23
N TYR A 27 -15.08 -1.82 -16.30
CA TYR A 27 -14.32 -2.21 -17.49
C TYR A 27 -13.79 -1.01 -18.29
N SER A 28 -14.54 0.09 -18.33
CA SER A 28 -14.07 1.37 -18.89
C SER A 28 -12.97 2.05 -18.05
N GLY A 29 -12.59 1.48 -16.90
CA GLY A 29 -11.54 1.99 -16.02
C GLY A 29 -11.91 3.27 -15.27
N VAL A 30 -13.12 3.81 -15.50
CA VAL A 30 -13.63 5.01 -14.81
C VAL A 30 -13.76 4.74 -13.32
N TRP A 31 -14.18 3.53 -12.94
CA TRP A 31 -14.25 3.10 -11.54
C TRP A 31 -12.88 3.11 -10.84
N ASN A 32 -11.84 2.57 -11.49
CA ASN A 32 -10.47 2.56 -10.97
C ASN A 32 -9.90 3.98 -10.83
N LYS A 33 -10.31 4.91 -11.72
CA LYS A 33 -9.90 6.32 -11.64
C LYS A 33 -10.58 7.07 -10.50
N LEU A 34 -11.84 6.75 -10.18
CA LEU A 34 -12.62 7.41 -9.12
C LEU A 34 -12.31 6.86 -7.72
N PHE A 35 -12.10 5.55 -7.59
CA PHE A 35 -11.91 4.89 -6.29
C PHE A 35 -10.48 4.35 -6.07
N GLY A 36 -9.63 4.28 -7.09
CA GLY A 36 -8.26 3.75 -6.98
C GLY A 36 -7.22 4.73 -6.45
N LYS A 37 -7.55 6.03 -6.35
CA LYS A 37 -6.62 7.05 -5.86
C LYS A 37 -6.35 6.98 -4.34
N GLY A 38 -7.08 6.16 -3.59
CA GLY A 38 -6.97 6.08 -2.13
C GLY A 38 -5.98 5.06 -1.57
N ILE A 39 -5.37 4.19 -2.39
CA ILE A 39 -4.53 3.08 -1.89
C ILE A 39 -3.02 3.39 -1.98
N SER A 40 -2.59 4.30 -2.85
CA SER A 40 -1.17 4.63 -3.04
C SER A 40 -0.50 5.18 -1.78
N ASP A 41 -1.21 6.00 -1.00
CA ASP A 41 -0.67 6.62 0.21
C ASP A 41 -0.56 5.63 1.39
N VAL A 42 -1.27 4.50 1.33
CA VAL A 42 -1.21 3.44 2.35
C VAL A 42 0.03 2.58 2.17
N LYS A 43 0.50 2.40 0.93
CA LYS A 43 1.68 1.58 0.63
C LYS A 43 2.95 2.17 1.26
N GLU A 44 3.16 3.48 1.15
CA GLU A 44 4.31 4.18 1.76
C GLU A 44 4.29 4.11 3.29
N LYS A 45 3.11 4.21 3.90
CA LYS A 45 2.95 4.08 5.35
C LYS A 45 3.11 2.65 5.85
N LEU A 46 2.77 1.65 5.04
CA LEU A 46 2.98 0.25 5.41
C LEU A 46 4.46 -0.13 5.31
N ASP A 47 5.16 0.35 4.28
CA ASP A 47 6.60 0.10 4.09
C ASP A 47 7.43 0.74 5.24
N SER A 48 6.93 1.84 5.83
CA SER A 48 7.53 2.50 7.00
C SER A 48 7.29 1.75 8.33
N ALA A 49 6.26 0.93 8.45
CA ALA A 49 5.95 0.18 9.67
C ALA A 49 6.76 -1.12 9.81
N GLY A 50 7.54 -1.49 8.79
CA GLY A 50 8.35 -2.70 8.77
C GLY A 50 9.71 -2.57 9.46
N ASP A 51 10.48 -3.63 9.36
CA ASP A 51 11.89 -3.77 9.75
C ASP A 51 12.58 -4.48 8.57
N TYR A 52 13.33 -3.73 7.76
CA TYR A 52 13.82 -4.18 6.45
C TYR A 52 15.04 -5.09 6.55
N ASP A 53 15.91 -4.87 7.53
CA ASP A 53 17.11 -5.66 7.78
C ASP A 53 16.94 -6.69 8.92
N LYS A 54 15.82 -6.62 9.65
CA LYS A 54 15.35 -7.57 10.67
C LYS A 54 16.22 -7.58 11.91
N ASP A 55 16.74 -6.42 12.32
CA ASP A 55 17.55 -6.28 13.51
C ASP A 55 16.71 -6.05 14.80
N ASN A 56 15.39 -6.01 14.67
CA ASN A 56 14.38 -5.70 15.70
C ASN A 56 14.25 -4.21 16.04
N VAL A 57 14.80 -3.32 15.23
CA VAL A 57 14.55 -1.89 15.22
C VAL A 57 13.66 -1.59 14.01
N ILE A 58 12.50 -0.99 14.27
CA ILE A 58 11.58 -0.64 13.19
C ILE A 58 12.19 0.45 12.30
N ASN A 59 11.91 0.43 10.99
CA ASN A 59 12.49 1.36 10.00
C ASN A 59 12.33 2.85 10.38
N VAL A 60 11.27 3.21 11.11
CA VAL A 60 11.04 4.59 11.58
C VAL A 60 11.94 5.01 12.75
N ALA A 61 12.47 4.05 13.50
CA ALA A 61 13.37 4.25 14.62
C ALA A 61 14.82 3.86 14.29
N ASP A 62 15.04 3.16 13.18
CA ASP A 62 16.34 2.70 12.72
C ASP A 62 17.05 3.78 11.88
N LYS A 63 18.27 4.15 12.29
CA LYS A 63 19.11 5.10 11.53
C LYS A 63 19.76 4.46 10.31
N CYS A 64 19.89 3.15 10.29
CA CYS A 64 20.52 2.34 9.26
C CYS A 64 19.60 1.20 8.78
N PRO A 65 18.38 1.48 8.25
CA PRO A 65 17.34 0.48 7.94
C PRO A 65 17.71 -0.61 6.92
N CYS A 66 18.93 -0.57 6.39
CA CYS A 66 19.44 -1.51 5.39
C CYS A 66 20.59 -2.37 5.92
N PHE A 67 21.07 -2.09 7.13
CA PHE A 67 22.29 -2.65 7.69
C PHE A 67 22.05 -2.98 9.16
N SER A 68 21.82 -4.26 9.46
CA SER A 68 21.45 -4.67 10.83
C SER A 68 22.43 -4.14 11.87
N GLY A 69 21.91 -3.49 12.89
CA GLY A 69 22.67 -2.99 14.01
C GLY A 69 22.17 -3.50 15.34
N LEU A 70 22.71 -2.89 16.39
CA LEU A 70 22.21 -3.08 17.74
C LEU A 70 21.30 -1.91 18.08
N ILE A 71 20.31 -2.16 18.94
CA ILE A 71 19.44 -1.09 19.46
C ILE A 71 20.24 0.00 20.20
N GLU A 72 21.36 -0.38 20.83
CA GLU A 72 22.31 0.53 21.49
C GLU A 72 23.01 1.49 20.52
N ASN A 73 23.08 1.10 19.24
CA ASN A 73 23.66 1.87 18.15
C ASN A 73 22.58 2.45 17.22
N ASP A 74 21.34 2.57 17.70
CA ASP A 74 20.20 3.08 16.92
C ASP A 74 19.96 2.32 15.59
N GLY A 75 20.15 0.99 15.61
CA GLY A 75 19.99 0.13 14.43
C GLY A 75 21.18 0.12 13.47
N CYS A 76 22.29 0.78 13.82
CA CYS A 76 23.50 0.78 13.00
C CYS A 76 24.56 -0.26 13.43
N PRO A 77 25.38 -0.77 12.49
CA PRO A 77 26.50 -1.65 12.78
C PRO A 77 27.55 -1.00 13.70
N ALA A 78 28.31 -1.83 14.43
CA ALA A 78 29.41 -1.35 15.26
C ALA A 78 30.49 -0.68 14.39
N GLY A 79 30.84 0.57 14.72
CA GLY A 79 31.81 1.36 13.95
C GLY A 79 31.24 2.03 12.70
N TYR A 80 29.91 2.05 12.55
CA TYR A 80 29.24 2.80 11.49
C TYR A 80 29.62 4.28 11.57
N LYS A 81 30.22 4.79 10.50
CA LYS A 81 30.43 6.22 10.29
C LYS A 81 29.44 6.63 9.22
N ILE A 82 28.70 7.71 9.49
CA ILE A 82 27.97 8.40 8.43
C ILE A 82 29.04 8.88 7.46
N VAL A 83 29.20 8.14 6.37
CA VAL A 83 29.92 8.62 5.20
C VAL A 83 28.94 9.58 4.55
N ASP A 84 29.14 10.85 4.82
CA ASP A 84 28.46 11.92 4.11
C ASP A 84 28.76 11.71 2.62
N ASP A 85 27.83 11.09 1.89
CA ASP A 85 27.86 11.16 0.44
C ASP A 85 27.78 12.65 0.11
N PHE A 86 28.63 13.12 -0.82
CA PHE A 86 28.99 14.52 -1.08
C PHE A 86 27.81 15.45 -1.49
N LYS A 87 26.56 15.01 -1.30
CA LYS A 87 25.31 15.73 -1.55
C LYS A 87 24.49 16.04 -0.29
N GLY A 88 24.94 15.66 0.91
CA GLY A 88 24.25 16.02 2.16
C GLY A 88 22.80 15.52 2.23
N LYS A 89 22.47 14.43 1.52
CA LYS A 89 21.18 13.75 1.63
C LYS A 89 21.39 12.51 2.49
N GLU A 90 20.77 12.51 3.66
CA GLU A 90 20.60 11.32 4.49
C GLU A 90 19.92 10.25 3.63
N ILE A 91 20.67 9.23 3.21
CA ILE A 91 20.16 8.14 2.37
C ILE A 91 19.31 7.22 3.25
N ARG A 92 18.05 7.60 3.41
CA ARG A 92 16.99 6.81 4.08
C ARG A 92 16.39 5.72 3.17
N GLU A 93 17.01 5.45 2.03
CA GLU A 93 16.48 4.59 0.99
C GLU A 93 17.42 3.39 0.80
N CYS A 94 16.97 2.22 1.23
CA CYS A 94 17.66 0.97 0.94
C CYS A 94 17.61 0.70 -0.57
N PRO A 95 18.72 0.25 -1.18
CA PRO A 95 18.64 -0.28 -2.54
C PRO A 95 17.59 -1.40 -2.55
N ALA A 96 16.63 -1.31 -3.47
CA ALA A 96 15.57 -2.30 -3.56
C ALA A 96 16.19 -3.70 -3.67
N LYS A 97 15.81 -4.61 -2.75
CA LYS A 97 16.10 -6.04 -2.89
C LYS A 97 15.37 -6.49 -4.17
N THR A 98 16.15 -6.77 -5.22
CA THR A 98 15.69 -7.48 -6.44
C THR A 98 15.30 -8.90 -6.11
#